data_AF-A0A2I7N4N7-F1
#
_entry.id   AF-A0A2I7N4N7-F1
#
_cell.length_a   1.000
_cell.length_b   1.000
_cell.length_c   1.000
_cell.angle_alpha   90.00
_cell.angle_beta   90.00
_cell.angle_gamma   90.00
#
_symmetry.space_group_name_H-M   'P 1'
#
loop_
_entity.id
_entity.type
_entity.pdbx_description
1 polymer ?
#
loop_
_entity_poly.entity_id
_entity_poly.type
_entity_poly.pdbx_seq_one_letter_code
_entity_poly.pdbx_strand_id
1 'polypeptide(L)'
;MHKLLVTSLGLLVIGCSSLDMSTLKCRNMQITNKTTLKQVQDMCLISSQSSRSSGLYEVQFRNDTTEKSVKCDFATNSPDAVVNGCR
;
A
#
# COMPACT_ATOMS: atom_id res chain seq x y z
N MET A 1 -45.20 29.68 16.60
CA MET A 1 -44.82 28.57 15.71
C MET A 1 -43.43 28.83 15.17
N HIS A 2 -42.40 28.17 15.70
CA HIS A 2 -41.08 28.18 15.07
C HIS A 2 -40.58 26.75 14.97
N LYS A 3 -40.80 26.18 13.78
CA LYS A 3 -40.31 24.87 13.37
C LYS A 3 -38.82 25.03 13.04
N LEU A 4 -37.95 24.36 13.79
CA LEU A 4 -36.53 24.22 13.43
C LEU A 4 -36.35 22.85 12.77
N LEU A 5 -36.12 22.90 11.46
CA LEU A 5 -35.75 21.77 10.62
C LEU A 5 -34.37 21.25 11.04
N VAL A 6 -34.33 20.01 11.53
CA VAL A 6 -33.10 19.26 11.78
C VAL A 6 -32.67 18.64 10.45
N THR A 7 -31.74 19.29 9.76
CA THR A 7 -31.07 18.76 8.58
C THR A 7 -30.01 17.75 9.03
N SER A 8 -30.29 16.46 8.82
CA SER A 8 -29.37 15.36 9.03
C SER A 8 -28.25 15.39 7.99
N LEU A 9 -27.08 15.87 8.42
CA LEU A 9 -25.82 15.78 7.67
C LEU A 9 -25.41 14.29 7.64
N GLY A 10 -25.61 13.63 6.50
CA GLY A 10 -25.12 12.28 6.25
C GLY A 10 -23.59 12.27 6.25
N LEU A 11 -23.00 11.64 7.26
CA LEU A 11 -21.56 11.39 7.34
C LEU A 11 -21.18 10.35 6.27
N LEU A 12 -20.63 10.81 5.15
CA LEU A 12 -19.93 9.94 4.20
C LEU A 12 -18.61 9.51 4.85
N VAL A 13 -18.61 8.35 5.51
CA VAL A 13 -17.38 7.72 5.96
C VAL A 13 -16.70 7.12 4.73
N ILE A 14 -15.87 7.93 4.06
CA ILE A 14 -14.94 7.42 3.06
C ILE A 14 -13.93 6.58 3.86
N GLY A 15 -14.13 5.27 3.87
CA GLY A 15 -13.21 4.32 4.47
C GLY A 15 -11.86 4.42 3.80
N CYS A 16 -10.98 5.25 4.36
CA CYS A 16 -9.57 5.25 4.04
C CYS A 16 -9.05 3.88 4.46
N SER A 17 -8.90 2.97 3.50
CA SER A 17 -8.32 1.65 3.73
C SER A 17 -6.83 1.87 3.94
N SER A 18 -6.44 2.42 5.10
CA SER A 18 -5.05 2.43 5.52
C SER A 18 -4.67 0.96 5.65
N LEU A 19 -4.03 0.43 4.61
CA LEU A 19 -3.55 -0.94 4.63
C LEU A 19 -2.52 -0.98 5.75
N ASP A 20 -2.90 -1.64 6.85
CA ASP A 20 -2.13 -1.61 8.07
C ASP A 20 -0.80 -2.31 7.80
N MET A 21 0.25 -1.50 7.60
CA MET A 21 1.56 -1.99 7.16
C MET A 21 2.16 -2.96 8.18
N SER A 22 1.65 -3.01 9.41
CA SER A 22 2.03 -4.01 10.41
C SER A 22 1.75 -5.45 9.94
N THR A 23 0.78 -5.66 9.04
CA THR A 23 0.39 -6.97 8.51
C THR A 23 1.03 -7.30 7.15
N LEU A 24 1.79 -6.38 6.56
CA LEU A 24 2.46 -6.61 5.29
C LEU A 24 3.75 -7.39 5.51
N LYS A 25 3.72 -8.67 5.14
CA LYS A 25 4.89 -9.53 5.16
C LYS A 25 5.04 -10.24 3.83
N CYS A 26 6.28 -10.44 3.41
CA CYS A 26 6.61 -11.38 2.36
C CYS A 26 7.73 -12.28 2.90
N ARG A 27 7.48 -13.59 2.89
CA ARG A 27 8.28 -14.59 3.57
C ARG A 27 8.57 -14.17 5.02
N ASN A 28 9.84 -14.18 5.42
CA ASN A 28 10.29 -13.81 6.76
C ASN A 28 10.54 -12.29 6.93
N MET A 29 10.22 -11.46 5.92
CA MET A 29 10.44 -10.01 5.97
C MET A 29 9.12 -9.26 6.19
N GLN A 30 9.11 -8.34 7.16
CA GLN A 30 8.04 -7.37 7.33
C GLN A 30 8.31 -6.12 6.48
N ILE A 31 7.30 -5.65 5.76
CA ILE A 31 7.36 -4.42 4.99
C ILE A 31 7.13 -3.24 5.94
N THR A 32 8.06 -2.28 5.92
CA THR A 32 8.01 -1.05 6.72
C THR A 32 8.28 0.15 5.81
N ASN A 33 8.09 1.38 6.29
CA ASN A 33 8.43 2.60 5.54
C ASN A 33 9.93 2.77 5.23
N LYS A 34 10.80 1.89 5.74
CA LYS A 34 12.24 1.86 5.44
C LYS A 34 12.62 0.75 4.47
N THR A 35 11.67 -0.12 4.12
CA THR A 35 11.94 -1.24 3.21
C THR A 35 12.26 -0.71 1.82
N THR A 36 13.40 -1.15 1.29
CA THR A 36 13.90 -0.76 -0.03
C THR A 36 13.33 -1.66 -1.13
N LEU A 37 13.38 -1.17 -2.37
CA LEU A 37 13.00 -1.94 -3.54
C LEU A 37 13.81 -3.23 -3.65
N LYS A 38 15.13 -3.16 -3.43
CA LYS A 38 16.02 -4.32 -3.46
C LYS A 38 15.60 -5.38 -2.44
N GLN A 39 15.27 -4.98 -1.21
CA GLN A 39 14.79 -5.91 -0.19
C GLN A 39 13.52 -6.64 -0.62
N VAL A 40 12.58 -5.93 -1.26
CA VAL A 40 11.36 -6.56 -1.81
C VAL A 40 11.70 -7.53 -2.94
N GLN A 41 12.60 -7.15 -3.85
CA GLN A 41 13.03 -8.00 -4.97
C GLN A 41 13.77 -9.26 -4.53
N ASP A 42 14.60 -9.17 -3.49
CA ASP A 42 15.35 -10.30 -2.97
C ASP A 42 14.48 -11.27 -2.15
N MET A 43 13.52 -10.73 -1.38
CA MET A 43 12.81 -11.49 -0.36
C MET A 43 11.40 -11.93 -0.80
N CYS A 44 10.70 -11.12 -1.58
CA CYS A 44 9.31 -11.39 -1.92
C CYS A 44 9.17 -12.22 -3.21
N LEU A 45 8.10 -13.01 -3.28
CA LEU A 45 7.67 -13.62 -4.53
C LEU A 45 6.93 -12.57 -5.38
N ILE A 46 7.69 -11.90 -6.24
CA ILE A 46 7.17 -10.87 -7.14
C ILE A 46 6.35 -11.51 -8.26
N SER A 47 5.13 -11.02 -8.44
CA SER A 47 4.27 -11.39 -9.56
C SER A 47 4.40 -10.42 -10.74
N SER A 48 4.66 -9.14 -10.47
CA SER A 48 4.76 -8.10 -11.50
C SER A 48 5.56 -6.90 -11.00
N GLN A 49 6.26 -6.22 -11.91
CA GLN A 49 6.96 -4.96 -11.66
C GLN A 49 6.78 -4.05 -12.87
N SER A 50 6.45 -2.77 -12.65
CA SER A 50 6.27 -1.84 -13.76
C SER A 50 6.44 -0.38 -13.35
N SER A 51 7.00 0.42 -14.24
CA SER A 51 6.95 1.87 -14.12
C SER A 51 5.56 2.37 -14.48
N ARG A 52 4.96 3.16 -13.59
CA ARG A 52 3.68 3.81 -13.81
C ARG A 52 3.88 5.12 -14.57
N SER A 53 2.85 5.54 -15.29
CA SER A 53 2.81 6.86 -15.95
C SER A 53 2.95 8.03 -14.97
N SER A 54 2.65 7.81 -13.67
CA SER A 54 2.89 8.76 -12.59
C SER A 54 4.36 8.94 -12.20
N GLY A 55 5.28 8.17 -12.80
CA GLY A 55 6.71 8.17 -12.46
C GLY A 55 7.10 7.26 -11.31
N LEU A 56 6.13 6.64 -10.61
CA LEU A 56 6.39 5.66 -9.56
C LEU A 56 6.73 4.29 -10.16
N TYR A 57 7.49 3.51 -9.42
CA TYR A 57 7.77 2.11 -9.73
C TYR A 57 6.89 1.21 -8.86
N GLU A 58 5.95 0.48 -9.46
CA GLU A 58 5.06 -0.46 -8.76
C GLU A 58 5.66 -1.86 -8.77
N VAL A 59 5.64 -2.51 -7.61
CA VAL A 59 5.93 -3.94 -7.44
C VAL A 59 4.72 -4.62 -6.83
N GLN A 60 4.28 -5.70 -7.45
CA GLN A 60 3.24 -6.58 -6.94
C GLN A 60 3.85 -7.89 -6.45
N PHE A 61 3.45 -8.32 -5.25
CA PHE A 61 3.85 -9.59 -4.65
C PHE A 61 2.72 -10.15 -3.78
N ARG A 62 2.82 -11.43 -3.40
CA ARG A 62 1.87 -12.06 -2.47
C ARG A 62 2.28 -11.77 -1.02
N ASN A 63 1.35 -11.31 -0.21
CA ASN A 63 1.52 -11.19 1.24
C ASN A 63 1.30 -12.56 1.89
N ASP A 64 2.30 -13.08 2.58
CA ASP A 64 2.23 -14.43 3.16
C ASP A 64 1.37 -14.48 4.43
N THR A 65 1.11 -13.34 5.08
CA THR A 65 0.22 -13.27 6.26
C THR A 65 -1.25 -13.36 5.88
N THR A 66 -1.64 -12.67 4.80
CA THR A 66 -3.05 -12.56 4.38
C THR A 66 -3.36 -13.37 3.13
N GLU A 67 -2.34 -13.95 2.50
CA GLU A 67 -2.39 -14.65 1.22
C GLU A 67 -2.85 -13.79 0.02
N LYS A 68 -3.07 -12.49 0.22
CA LYS A 68 -3.55 -11.55 -0.79
C LYS A 68 -2.40 -10.93 -1.58
N SER A 69 -2.69 -10.54 -2.82
CA SER A 69 -1.78 -9.74 -3.62
C SER A 69 -1.71 -8.32 -3.07
N VAL A 70 -0.49 -7.82 -2.89
CA VAL A 70 -0.18 -6.46 -2.44
C VAL A 70 0.64 -5.77 -3.51
N LYS A 71 0.36 -4.49 -3.72
CA LYS A 71 1.09 -3.61 -4.64
C LYS A 71 1.75 -2.51 -3.84
N CYS A 72 3.07 -2.46 -3.87
CA CYS A 72 3.87 -1.41 -3.26
C CYS A 72 4.48 -0.50 -4.32
N ASP A 73 4.40 0.80 -4.09
CA ASP A 73 4.98 1.81 -4.97
C ASP A 73 6.28 2.34 -4.38
N PHE A 74 7.26 2.59 -5.25
CA PHE A 74 8.56 3.17 -4.96
C PHE A 74 8.74 4.43 -5.79
N ALA A 75 9.53 5.38 -5.29
CA ALA A 75 9.75 6.65 -6.00
C ALA A 75 10.44 6.45 -7.37
N THR A 76 11.32 5.46 -7.48
CA THR A 76 12.08 5.12 -8.68
C THR A 76 12.35 3.61 -8.75
N ASN A 77 12.88 3.12 -9.88
CA ASN A 77 13.42 1.75 -10.01
C ASN A 77 14.87 1.64 -9.46
N SER A 78 15.25 2.48 -8.50
CA SER A 78 16.55 2.36 -7.84
C SER A 78 16.47 1.30 -6.75
N PRO A 79 17.47 0.41 -6.59
CA PRO A 79 17.47 -0.60 -5.53
C PRO A 79 17.30 0.00 -4.13
N ASP A 80 17.78 1.22 -3.91
CA ASP A 80 17.73 1.92 -2.63
C ASP A 80 16.45 2.75 -2.42
N ALA A 81 15.55 2.78 -3.42
CA ALA A 81 14.28 3.48 -3.28
C ALA A 81 13.47 2.85 -2.15
N VAL A 82 13.08 3.65 -1.17
CA VAL A 82 12.23 3.22 -0.07
C VAL A 82 10.77 3.16 -0.51
N VAL A 83 10.01 2.25 0.11
CA VAL A 83 8.59 2.11 -0.16
C VAL A 83 7.85 3.43 0.13
N ASN A 84 7.07 3.86 -0.84
CA ASN A 84 6.27 5.08 -0.77
C ASN A 84 4.86 4.78 -0.22
N GLY A 85 4.33 3.59 -0.53
CA GLY A 85 3.07 3.10 0.03
C GLY A 85 2.67 1.76 -0.56
N CYS A 86 1.77 1.02 0.10
CA CYS A 86 1.24 -0.24 -0.40
C CYS A 86 -0.29 -0.29 -0.32
N ARG A 87 -0.91 -1.10 -1.19
CA ARG A 87 -2.35 -1.31 -1.32
C ARG A 87 -2.69 -2.71 -1.80
#